data_AF-A0A2Z5QVR0-F1
#
_entry.id   AF-A0A2Z5QVR0-F1
#
_cell.length_a   1.000
_cell.length_b   1.000
_cell.length_c   1.000
_cell.angle_alpha   90.00
_cell.angle_beta   90.00
_cell.angle_gamma   90.00
#
_symmetry.space_group_name_H-M   'P 1'
#
loop_
_entity.id
_entity.type
_entity.pdbx_description
1 polymer ?
#
loop_
_entity_poly.entity_id
_entity_poly.type
_entity_poly.pdbx_seq_one_letter_code
_entity_poly.pdbx_strand_id
1 'polypeptide(L)'
;MTTTVSAREFNQNASAALRLAAEEPVFITKRGTPTNVILSIEDYQRLTQPQPRRSLADALSTMSAEAGEIDFEIDREPSTPNPHREVDFAEDGDFFGSEEN
;
A
#
# COMPACT_ATOMS: atom_id res chain seq x y z
N MET A 1 22.91 8.79 10.85
CA MET A 1 22.63 9.79 11.91
C MET A 1 22.02 10.96 11.16
N THR A 2 20.74 11.28 11.31
CA THR A 2 20.09 12.21 10.36
C THR A 2 20.64 13.63 10.50
N THR A 3 21.33 14.12 9.47
CA THR A 3 21.84 15.49 9.45
C THR A 3 20.71 16.50 9.30
N THR A 4 20.67 17.48 10.20
CA THR A 4 19.65 18.54 10.21
C THR A 4 20.33 19.89 10.22
N VAL A 5 19.88 20.79 9.34
CA VAL A 5 20.36 22.17 9.23
C VAL A 5 19.19 23.14 9.30
N SER A 6 19.43 24.37 9.74
CA SER A 6 18.44 25.43 9.63
C SER A 6 18.36 25.95 8.19
N ALA A 7 17.21 26.53 7.82
CA ALA A 7 17.05 27.23 6.55
C ALA A 7 18.09 28.36 6.36
N ARG A 8 18.54 28.98 7.46
CA ARG A 8 19.57 30.02 7.45
C ARG A 8 20.95 29.45 7.14
N GLU A 9 21.31 28.29 7.69
CA GLU A 9 22.58 27.60 7.38
C GLU A 9 22.58 27.08 5.95
N PHE A 10 21.47 26.48 5.52
CA PHE A 10 21.29 26.03 4.14
C PHE A 10 21.48 27.18 3.14
N ASN A 11 20.83 28.33 3.35
CA ASN A 11 20.95 29.47 2.43
C ASN A 11 22.36 30.09 2.42
N GLN A 12 23.11 29.99 3.52
CA GLN A 12 24.50 30.47 3.58
C GLN A 12 25.50 29.50 2.95
N ASN A 13 25.21 28.20 2.98
CA ASN A 13 26.13 27.17 2.51
C ASN A 13 25.40 25.99 1.85
N ALA A 14 24.68 26.29 0.77
CA ALA A 14 23.89 25.28 0.04
C ALA A 14 24.78 24.16 -0.50
N SER A 15 25.99 24.48 -0.98
CA SER A 15 26.94 23.51 -1.51
C SER A 15 27.37 22.46 -0.49
N ALA A 16 27.59 22.86 0.78
CA ALA A 16 27.91 21.90 1.83
C ALA A 16 26.72 20.97 2.14
N ALA A 17 25.51 21.53 2.22
CA ALA A 17 24.31 20.73 2.42
C ALA A 17 24.05 19.73 1.27
N LEU A 18 24.32 20.14 0.03
CA LEU A 18 24.21 19.25 -1.15
C LEU A 18 25.25 18.12 -1.12
N ARG A 19 26.47 18.38 -0.65
CA ARG A 19 27.49 17.34 -0.48
C ARG A 19 27.08 16.32 0.58
N LEU A 20 26.55 16.79 1.71
CA LEU A 20 26.00 15.91 2.75
C LEU A 20 24.81 15.11 2.22
N ALA A 21 23.93 15.74 1.42
CA ALA A 21 22.79 15.11 0.77
C ALA A 21 23.14 14.01 -0.24
N ALA A 22 24.41 13.95 -0.69
CA ALA A 22 24.89 12.88 -1.55
C ALA A 22 25.19 11.58 -0.77
N GLU A 23 25.44 11.68 0.54
CA GLU A 23 25.69 10.54 1.41
C GLU A 23 24.44 10.16 2.22
N GLU A 24 23.70 11.15 2.70
CA GLU A 24 22.50 10.91 3.51
C GLU A 24 21.46 12.04 3.41
N PRO A 25 20.17 11.77 3.70
CA PRO A 25 19.13 12.79 3.70
C PRO A 25 19.43 13.94 4.67
N VAL A 26 19.32 15.18 4.18
CA VAL A 26 19.52 16.38 5.00
C VAL A 26 18.18 17.09 5.23
N PHE A 27 17.80 17.25 6.50
CA PHE A 27 16.58 17.95 6.88
C PHE A 27 16.84 19.44 7.05
N ILE A 28 15.96 20.26 6.49
CA ILE A 28 15.99 21.70 6.64
C ILE A 28 14.87 22.12 7.60
N THR A 29 15.24 22.85 8.63
CA THR A 29 14.31 23.34 9.65
C THR A 29 14.04 24.84 9.51
N LYS A 30 12.81 25.24 9.87
CA LYS A 30 12.42 26.62 10.06
C LYS A 30 11.81 26.76 11.45
N ARG A 31 12.37 27.64 12.28
CA ARG A 31 11.94 27.85 13.68
C ARG A 31 11.92 26.54 14.50
N GLY A 32 12.89 25.65 14.27
CA GLY A 32 13.00 24.37 14.98
C GLY A 32 12.20 23.21 14.38
N THR A 33 11.33 23.47 13.40
CA THR A 33 10.50 22.44 12.76
C THR A 33 11.06 22.05 11.39
N PRO A 34 11.28 20.76 11.07
CA PRO A 34 11.62 20.31 9.73
C PRO A 34 10.52 20.70 8.73
N THR A 35 10.89 21.39 7.65
CA THR A 35 9.96 21.81 6.60
C THR A 35 10.28 21.21 5.24
N ASN A 36 11.56 20.92 5.00
CA ASN A 36 12.04 20.39 3.72
C ASN A 36 13.12 19.36 3.97
N VAL A 37 13.35 18.49 2.98
CA VAL A 37 14.45 17.52 2.97
C VAL A 37 15.14 17.60 1.61
N ILE A 38 16.46 17.42 1.61
CA ILE A 38 17.25 17.28 0.39
C ILE A 38 17.73 15.85 0.30
N LEU A 39 17.58 15.27 -0.89
CA LEU A 39 18.00 13.93 -1.25
C LEU A 39 18.80 13.97 -2.55
N SER A 40 19.69 13.01 -2.74
CA SER A 40 20.21 12.69 -4.06
C SER A 40 19.05 12.33 -4.99
N ILE A 41 19.21 12.61 -6.29
CA ILE A 41 18.18 12.24 -7.27
C ILE A 41 17.98 10.73 -7.34
N GLU A 42 19.03 9.95 -7.09
CA GLU A 42 19.02 8.50 -7.07
C GLU A 42 18.17 7.95 -5.91
N ASP A 43 18.33 8.50 -4.70
CA ASP A 43 17.51 8.16 -3.54
C ASP A 43 16.05 8.55 -3.75
N TYR A 44 15.81 9.76 -4.27
CA TYR A 44 14.47 10.21 -4.59
C TYR A 44 13.80 9.26 -5.59
N GLN A 45 14.52 8.86 -6.64
CA GLN A 45 14.02 7.88 -7.61
C GLN A 45 13.78 6.51 -6.98
N ARG A 46 14.63 6.00 -6.09
CA ARG A 46 14.37 4.73 -5.38
C ARG A 46 13.08 4.78 -4.56
N LEU A 47 12.82 5.90 -3.89
CA LEU A 47 11.64 6.11 -3.05
C LEU A 47 10.36 6.32 -3.85
N THR A 48 10.46 6.94 -5.03
CA THR A 48 9.31 7.30 -5.87
C THR A 48 9.06 6.33 -7.02
N GLN A 49 10.03 5.48 -7.34
CA GLN A 49 9.80 4.35 -8.23
C GLN A 49 8.63 3.55 -7.66
N PRO A 50 7.60 3.29 -8.48
CA PRO A 50 6.57 2.34 -8.09
C PRO A 50 7.31 1.05 -7.77
N GLN A 51 7.40 0.67 -6.48
CA GLN A 51 7.74 -0.71 -6.17
C GLN A 51 6.79 -1.54 -7.02
N PRO A 52 7.27 -2.57 -7.75
CA PRO A 52 6.35 -3.52 -8.33
C PRO A 52 5.46 -3.95 -7.17
N ARG A 53 4.18 -3.56 -7.23
CA ARG A 53 3.18 -4.03 -6.30
C ARG A 53 3.14 -5.51 -6.60
N ARG A 54 3.98 -6.30 -5.93
CA ARG A 54 3.77 -7.74 -5.87
C ARG A 54 2.38 -7.83 -5.28
N SER A 55 1.43 -8.19 -6.13
CA SER A 55 0.13 -8.59 -5.66
C SER A 55 0.38 -9.65 -4.60
N LEU A 56 -0.44 -9.70 -3.55
CA LEU A 56 -0.40 -10.83 -2.62
C LEU A 56 -0.43 -12.15 -3.39
N ALA A 57 -1.16 -12.19 -4.51
CA ALA A 57 -1.19 -13.31 -5.44
C ALA A 57 0.18 -13.64 -6.06
N ASP A 58 0.96 -12.65 -6.51
CA ASP A 58 2.30 -12.86 -7.10
C ASP A 58 3.30 -13.34 -6.03
N ALA A 59 3.20 -12.77 -4.83
CA ALA A 59 4.04 -13.17 -3.71
C ALA A 59 3.78 -14.63 -3.29
N LEU A 60 2.50 -15.01 -3.16
CA LEU A 60 2.11 -16.38 -2.80
C LEU A 60 2.36 -17.39 -3.92
N SER A 61 2.19 -17.00 -5.19
CA SER A 61 2.48 -17.89 -6.33
C SER A 61 3.94 -18.28 -6.41
N THR A 62 4.85 -17.35 -6.08
CA THR A 62 6.29 -17.65 -6.02
C THR A 62 6.59 -18.65 -4.89
N MET A 63 5.95 -18.50 -3.72
CA MET A 63 6.11 -19.42 -2.60
C MET A 63 5.52 -20.81 -2.88
N SER A 64 4.38 -20.87 -3.58
CA SER A 64 3.73 -22.13 -3.97
C SER A 64 4.55 -22.93 -4.98
N ALA A 65 5.29 -22.26 -5.88
CA ALA A 65 6.17 -22.94 -6.83
C ALA A 65 7.40 -23.59 -6.15
N GLU A 66 7.81 -23.09 -5.00
CA GLU A 66 8.96 -23.57 -4.22
C GLU A 66 8.54 -24.58 -3.13
N ALA A 67 7.30 -24.50 -2.66
CA ALA A 67 6.72 -25.46 -1.74
C ALA A 67 6.26 -26.70 -2.52
N GLY A 68 6.71 -27.89 -2.12
CA GLY A 68 6.22 -29.14 -2.68
C GLY A 68 4.72 -29.32 -2.50
N GLU A 69 4.15 -30.34 -3.15
CA GLU A 69 2.73 -30.67 -3.07
C GLU A 69 2.34 -30.94 -1.59
N ILE A 70 1.44 -30.13 -1.04
CA ILE A 70 0.90 -30.30 0.31
C ILE A 70 -0.43 -31.02 0.17
N ASP A 71 -0.53 -32.22 0.73
CA ASP A 71 -1.79 -32.95 0.83
C ASP A 71 -2.62 -32.32 1.97
N PHE A 72 -3.47 -31.36 1.59
CA PHE A 72 -4.22 -30.53 2.52
C PHE A 72 -5.62 -31.11 2.72
N GLU A 73 -5.77 -31.97 3.73
CA GLU A 73 -7.07 -32.53 4.12
C GLU A 73 -7.86 -31.47 4.91
N ILE A 74 -8.82 -30.81 4.26
CA ILE A 74 -9.71 -29.85 4.93
C ILE A 74 -10.79 -30.64 5.66
N ASP A 75 -10.62 -30.79 6.96
CA ASP A 75 -11.70 -31.16 7.87
C ASP A 75 -12.74 -30.03 7.88
N ARG A 76 -13.69 -30.09 6.93
CA ARG A 76 -14.81 -29.16 6.92
C ARG A 76 -15.68 -29.48 8.12
N GLU A 77 -15.60 -28.63 9.14
CA GLU A 77 -16.69 -28.58 10.11
C GLU A 77 -18.00 -28.27 9.36
N PRO A 78 -19.11 -28.91 9.75
CA PRO A 78 -20.40 -28.65 9.13
C PRO A 78 -20.69 -27.16 9.22
N SER A 79 -21.03 -26.54 8.07
CA SER A 79 -21.30 -25.11 8.01
C SER A 79 -22.38 -24.77 9.04
N THR A 80 -22.05 -23.96 10.05
CA THR A 80 -23.08 -23.33 10.85
C THR A 80 -23.88 -22.42 9.92
N PRO A 81 -25.22 -22.49 9.92
CA PRO A 81 -26.04 -21.59 9.12
C PRO A 81 -25.61 -20.15 9.36
N ASN A 82 -25.32 -19.40 8.29
CA ASN A 82 -24.98 -17.99 8.39
C ASN A 82 -26.18 -17.27 9.03
N PRO A 83 -26.03 -16.69 10.25
CA PRO A 83 -27.17 -16.13 11.00
C PRO A 83 -27.81 -14.92 10.32
N HIS A 84 -27.21 -14.39 9.26
CA HIS A 84 -27.68 -13.22 8.51
C HIS A 84 -28.34 -13.55 7.17
N ARG A 85 -28.68 -14.81 6.88
CA ARG A 85 -29.36 -15.16 5.63
C ARG A 85 -30.87 -15.30 5.82
N GLU A 86 -31.57 -14.17 5.87
CA GLU A 86 -32.92 -14.08 5.30
C GLU A 86 -32.78 -13.34 3.98
N VAL A 87 -32.95 -14.07 2.88
CA VAL A 87 -33.22 -13.45 1.59
C VAL A 87 -34.55 -14.04 1.15
N ASP A 88 -35.63 -13.31 1.48
CA ASP A 88 -36.96 -13.61 0.98
C ASP A 88 -37.03 -13.19 -0.49
N PHE A 89 -37.15 -14.20 -1.36
CA PHE A 89 -37.40 -14.03 -2.79
C PHE A 89 -38.82 -14.50 -3.15
N ALA A 90 -39.78 -14.25 -2.28
CA ALA A 90 -41.22 -14.36 -2.51
C ALA A 90 -41.84 -13.25 -1.64
N GLU A 91 -42.65 -12.31 -2.11
CA GLU A 91 -43.68 -12.36 -3.13
C GLU A 91 -43.81 -10.97 -3.79
N ASP A 92 -43.35 -10.81 -5.02
CA ASP A 92 -43.93 -9.83 -5.95
C ASP A 92 -44.33 -10.61 -7.19
N GLY A 93 -45.21 -11.59 -6.98
CA GLY A 93 -46.01 -12.15 -8.04
C GLY A 93 -47.14 -11.17 -8.32
N ASP A 94 -46.94 -10.26 -9.28
CA ASP A 94 -47.99 -9.64 -10.10
C ASP A 94 -47.33 -8.72 -11.15
N PHE A 95 -46.76 -9.29 -12.22
CA PHE A 95 -46.36 -8.46 -13.37
C PHE A 95 -46.56 -9.07 -14.77
N PHE A 96 -47.08 -10.30 -14.93
CA PHE A 96 -47.27 -10.85 -16.28
C PHE A 96 -48.59 -11.59 -16.50
N GLY A 97 -49.45 -10.95 -17.32
CA GLY A 97 -50.52 -11.53 -18.15
C GLY A 97 -51.86 -11.68 -17.42
N SER A 98 -53.02 -11.31 -17.95
CA SER A 98 -53.52 -10.93 -19.28
C SER A 98 -54.87 -10.19 -19.02
N GLU A 99 -55.59 -9.50 -19.89
CA GLU A 99 -55.85 -9.62 -21.32
C GLU A 99 -56.78 -8.44 -21.72
N GLU A 100 -56.94 -8.26 -23.02
CA GLU A 100 -57.90 -7.37 -23.70
C GLU A 100 -59.32 -7.35 -23.11
N ASN A 101 -59.89 -6.14 -22.98
CA ASN A 101 -61.12 -5.69 -23.68
C ASN A 101 -61.39 -4.21 -23.41
#